data_AF-A0A1Q3X4F5-F1
#
_entry.id   AF-A0A1Q3X4F5-F1
#
_cell.length_a   1.000
_cell.length_b   1.000
_cell.length_c   1.000
_cell.angle_alpha   90.00
_cell.angle_beta   90.00
_cell.angle_gamma   90.00
#
_symmetry.space_group_name_H-M   'P 1'
#
loop_
_entity.id
_entity.type
_entity.pdbx_description
1 polymer ?
#
loop_
_entity_poly.entity_id
_entity_poly.type
_entity_poly.pdbx_seq_one_letter_code
_entity_poly.pdbx_strand_id
1 'polypeptide(L)' 'MHKLGVITTLLGLILSVVGLIVGFWKMLNGSEYAEIWLGLVPLGFVGLLLGVTLTQLSKK' A
#
# COMPACT_ATOMS: atom_id res chain seq x y z
N MET A 1 19.46 3.40 -5.61
CA MET A 1 18.33 3.05 -4.71
C MET A 1 18.36 1.55 -4.50
N HIS A 2 18.33 1.07 -3.27
CA HIS A 2 18.36 -0.37 -2.99
C HIS A 2 17.19 -1.07 -3.70
N LYS A 3 17.46 -2.12 -4.47
CA LYS A 3 16.43 -2.82 -5.27
C LYS A 3 15.26 -3.28 -4.39
N LEU A 4 15.55 -3.80 -3.19
CA LEU A 4 14.51 -4.20 -2.24
C LEU A 4 13.65 -3.01 -1.80
N GLY A 5 14.27 -1.86 -1.49
CA GLY A 5 13.54 -0.67 -1.04
C GLY A 5 12.59 -0.16 -2.14
N VAL A 6 13.02 -0.17 -3.39
CA VAL A 6 12.18 0.19 -4.55
C VAL A 6 11.01 -0.78 -4.69
N ILE A 7 11.27 -2.09 -4.66
CA ILE A 7 10.21 -3.11 -4.81
C ILE A 7 9.18 -2.99 -3.69
N THR A 8 9.62 -2.87 -2.43
CA THR A 8 8.70 -2.77 -1.29
C THR A 8 7.88 -1.47 -1.34
N THR A 9 8.49 -0.36 -1.79
CA THR A 9 7.75 0.90 -1.99
C THR A 9 6.69 0.74 -3.07
N LEU A 10 7.03 0.10 -4.20
CA LEU A 10 6.09 -0.08 -5.31
C LEU A 10 4.92 -1.01 -4.92
N LEU A 11 5.20 -2.08 -4.18
CA LEU A 11 4.17 -2.98 -3.65
C LEU A 11 3.25 -2.26 -2.65
N GLY A 12 3.82 -1.48 -1.73
CA GLY A 12 3.04 -0.67 -0.79
C GLY A 12 2.15 0.36 -1.50
N LEU A 13 2.66 0.99 -2.56
CA LEU A 13 1.90 1.91 -3.40
C LEU A 13 0.71 1.21 -4.06
N ILE A 14 0.96 0.08 -4.72
CA ILE A 14 -0.07 -0.70 -5.42
C ILE A 14 -1.15 -1.15 -4.43
N LEU A 15 -0.77 -1.68 -3.27
CA LEU A 15 -1.72 -2.10 -2.23
C LEU A 15 -2.58 -0.94 -1.74
N SER A 16 -1.98 0.24 -1.54
CA SER A 16 -2.70 1.44 -1.12
C SER A 16 -3.70 1.88 -2.18
N VAL A 17 -3.26 1.99 -3.44
CA VAL A 17 -4.10 2.43 -4.57
C VAL A 17 -5.26 1.45 -4.80
N VAL A 18 -4.97 0.14 -4.83
CA VAL A 18 -5.98 -0.89 -5.04
C VAL A 18 -6.96 -0.94 -3.86
N GLY A 19 -6.48 -0.88 -2.61
CA GLY A 19 -7.33 -0.86 -1.43
C GLY A 19 -8.27 0.34 -1.40
N LEU A 20 -7.78 1.53 -1.77
CA LEU A 20 -8.60 2.74 -1.88
C LEU A 20 -9.63 2.63 -3.00
N ILE A 21 -9.19 2.34 -4.23
CA ILE A 21 -10.08 2.30 -5.40
C ILE A 21 -11.17 1.23 -5.20
N VAL A 22 -10.78 0.00 -4.89
CA VAL A 22 -11.73 -1.11 -4.76
C VAL A 22 -12.56 -1.00 -3.48
N GLY A 23 -11.96 -0.57 -2.38
CA GLY A 23 -12.65 -0.40 -1.09
C GLY A 23 -13.75 0.65 -1.19
N PHE A 24 -13.45 1.84 -1.70
CA PHE A 24 -14.46 2.88 -1.87
C PHE A 24 -15.49 2.52 -2.94
N TRP A 25 -15.08 1.89 -4.06
CA TRP A 25 -16.03 1.40 -5.06
C TRP A 25 -17.04 0.41 -4.46
N LYS A 26 -16.57 -0.54 -3.65
CA LYS A 26 -17.43 -1.52 -2.97
C LYS A 26 -18.34 -0.88 -1.92
N MET A 27 -17.83 0.11 -1.20
CA MET A 27 -18.62 0.86 -0.21
C MET A 27 -19.79 1.59 -0.87
N LEU A 28 -19.55 2.25 -2.02
CA LEU A 28 -20.61 2.94 -2.78
C LEU A 28 -21.66 1.99 -3.36
N ASN A 29 -21.29 0.73 -3.61
CA ASN A 29 -22.21 -0.31 -4.10
C ASN A 29 -22.86 -1.12 -2.96
N GLY A 30 -22.70 -0.71 -1.69
CA GLY A 30 -23.32 -1.37 -0.53
C GLY A 30 -22.76 -2.76 -0.22
N SER A 31 -21.53 -3.07 -0.64
CA SER A 31 -20.92 -4.38 -0.42
C SER A 31 -20.27 -4.48 0.97
N GLU A 32 -20.61 -5.53 1.73
CA GLU A 32 -20.01 -5.85 3.04
C GLU A 32 -18.49 -6.10 2.97
N TYR A 33 -17.96 -6.40 1.78
CA TYR A 33 -16.53 -6.64 1.59
C TYR A 33 -15.69 -5.35 1.54
N ALA A 34 -16.30 -4.16 1.58
CA ALA A 34 -15.57 -2.89 1.49
C ALA A 34 -14.48 -2.76 2.56
N GLU A 35 -14.78 -3.16 3.80
CA GLU A 35 -13.86 -3.08 4.94
C GLU A 35 -12.58 -3.90 4.71
N ILE A 36 -12.69 -5.09 4.10
CA ILE A 36 -11.53 -5.94 3.80
C ILE A 36 -10.57 -5.24 2.84
N TRP A 37 -11.10 -4.59 1.80
CA TRP A 37 -10.30 -3.87 0.82
C TRP A 37 -9.68 -2.60 1.40
N LEU A 38 -10.44 -1.85 2.22
CA LEU A 38 -9.92 -0.70 2.94
C LEU A 38 -8.84 -1.11 3.96
N GLY A 39 -8.92 -2.31 4.53
CA GLY A 39 -7.90 -2.89 5.40
C GLY A 39 -6.54 -3.12 4.72
N LEU A 40 -6.48 -3.18 3.39
CA LEU A 40 -5.21 -3.23 2.65
C LEU A 40 -4.48 -1.89 2.66
N VAL A 41 -5.18 -0.78 2.91
CA VAL A 41 -4.60 0.57 2.88
C VAL A 41 -3.56 0.76 3.99
N PRO A 42 -3.85 0.47 5.29
CA PRO A 42 -2.83 0.48 6.33
C PRO A 42 -1.61 -0.39 6.01
N LEU A 43 -1.81 -1.59 5.44
CA LEU A 43 -0.71 -2.48 5.04
C LEU A 43 0.14 -1.86 3.92
N GLY A 44 -0.51 -1.23 2.94
CA GLY A 44 0.15 -0.47 1.88
C GLY A 44 1.00 0.68 2.44
N PHE A 45 0.49 1.44 3.41
CA PHE A 45 1.24 2.50 4.09
C PHE A 45 2.47 1.99 4.85
N VAL A 46 2.35 0.86 5.55
CA VAL A 46 3.49 0.21 6.21
C VAL A 46 4.55 -0.19 5.19
N GLY A 47 4.14 -0.78 4.06
CA GLY A 47 5.04 -1.14 2.96
C GLY A 47 5.75 0.07 2.36
N LEU A 48 5.03 1.17 2.14
CA LEU A 48 5.59 2.44 1.67
C LEU A 48 6.65 2.97 2.64
N LEU A 49 6.33 3.06 3.93
CA LEU A 49 7.26 3.55 4.96
C LEU A 49 8.52 2.68 5.01
N LEU A 50 8.36 1.36 5.03
CA LEU A 50 9.49 0.43 5.07
C LEU A 50 10.37 0.55 3.82
N GLY A 51 9.76 0.57 2.63
CA GLY A 51 10.47 0.68 1.37
C GLY A 51 11.26 1.99 1.23
N VAL A 52 10.65 3.11 1.62
CA VAL A 52 11.32 4.41 1.66
C VAL A 52 12.47 4.39 2.66
N THR A 53 12.24 3.89 3.88
CA THR A 53 13.27 3.81 4.93
C THR A 53 14.47 2.99 4.49
N LEU A 54 14.26 1.79 3.92
CA LEU A 54 15.32 0.94 3.37
C LEU A 54 16.09 1.64 2.24
N THR A 55 15.37 2.38 1.38
CA THR A 55 15.99 3.14 0.30
C THR A 55 16.89 4.27 0.84
N GLN A 56 16.46 4.97 1.90
CA GLN A 56 17.26 6.03 2.52
C GLN A 56 18.45 5.47 3.30
N LEU A 57 18.27 4.40 4.07
CA LEU A 57 19.36 3.75 4.81
C LEU A 57 20.46 3.24 3.87
N SER A 58 20.11 2.71 2.70
CA SER A 58 21.08 2.25 1.71
C SER A 58 21.83 3.39 0.99
N LYS A 59 21.38 4.64 1.12
CA LYS A 59 22.07 5.81 0.57
C LYS A 59 23.05 6.44 1.56
N LYS A 60 23.00 6.03 2.83
CA LYS A 60 23.91 6.44 3.89
C LYS A 60 25.13 5.53 3.89
#